data_AF-A0A7K3XEK5-F1
#
_entry.id   AF-A0A7K3XEK5-F1
#
_cell.length_a   1.000
_cell.length_b   1.000
_cell.length_c   1.000
_cell.angle_alpha   90.00
_cell.angle_beta   90.00
_cell.angle_gamma   90.00
#
_symmetry.space_group_name_H-M   'P 1'
#
loop_
_entity.id
_entity.type
_entity.pdbx_description
1 polymer ?
#
loop_
_entity_poly.entity_id
_entity_poly.type
_entity_poly.pdbx_seq_one_letter_code
_entity_poly.pdbx_strand_id
1 'polypeptide(L)'
;MLRQSTPNEASESQVTKRLDKETIFAAEAEKSKDIVVPEKELEGVFSNASNAQNELLDIDIEAEYDTDEKPGWDEEAMELELELEQALGHEVNYADGVTFEDIEDTMKVLSNDNSGSEEQDQAGEVLCRIQSSDMFGQMVLSSDTNGAKVKSLLAFHMAKFNKRNNESGVPESGKHDLTGFLS
;
A
#
# COMPACT_ATOMS: atom_id res chain seq x y z
N MET A 1 6.15 20.27 32.04
CA MET A 1 5.18 21.25 31.50
C MET A 1 4.59 20.64 30.23
N LEU A 2 3.27 20.37 30.20
CA LEU A 2 2.56 19.89 29.01
C LEU A 2 2.30 21.08 28.07
N ARG A 3 2.61 20.93 26.77
CA ARG A 3 2.19 21.89 25.74
C ARG A 3 0.91 21.36 25.09
N GLN A 4 -0.17 22.12 25.16
CA GLN A 4 -1.36 21.89 24.34
C GLN A 4 -1.21 22.67 23.02
N SER A 5 -1.49 22.03 21.89
CA SER A 5 -1.64 22.70 20.59
C SER A 5 -3.08 23.16 20.41
N THR A 6 -3.27 24.41 19.98
CA THR A 6 -4.57 24.94 19.57
C THR A 6 -4.86 24.58 18.11
N PRO A 7 -6.11 24.22 17.74
CA PRO A 7 -6.46 23.93 16.35
C PRO A 7 -6.43 25.21 15.50
N ASN A 8 -6.12 25.06 14.21
CA ASN A 8 -6.13 26.17 13.26
C ASN A 8 -7.52 26.32 12.62
N GLU A 9 -7.98 27.56 12.49
CA GLU A 9 -9.31 27.94 11.99
C GLU A 9 -9.43 27.73 10.47
N ALA A 10 -10.53 27.14 10.00
CA ALA A 10 -10.76 26.85 8.59
C ALA A 10 -11.13 28.13 7.83
N SER A 11 -10.41 28.44 6.74
CA SER A 11 -10.75 29.55 5.84
C SER A 11 -11.57 29.06 4.64
N GLU A 12 -12.55 29.89 4.25
CA GLU A 12 -13.58 29.62 3.24
C GLU A 12 -13.06 29.51 1.80
N SER A 13 -13.83 28.75 1.01
CA SER A 13 -13.59 28.31 -0.37
C SER A 13 -13.53 29.45 -1.41
N GLN A 14 -12.52 29.42 -2.29
CA GLN A 14 -12.52 30.22 -3.52
C GLN A 14 -13.26 29.51 -4.66
N VAL A 15 -14.33 30.15 -5.12
CA VAL A 15 -15.15 29.78 -6.28
C VAL A 15 -14.46 30.22 -7.58
N THR A 16 -14.17 29.28 -8.50
CA THR A 16 -13.80 29.63 -9.89
C THR A 16 -14.74 28.97 -10.90
N LYS A 17 -15.61 29.83 -11.47
CA LYS A 17 -16.23 29.85 -12.82
C LYS A 17 -16.68 28.52 -13.43
N ARG A 18 -18.01 28.28 -13.37
CA ARG A 18 -18.72 27.19 -14.07
C ARG A 18 -19.07 27.60 -15.50
N LEU A 19 -18.72 26.74 -16.48
CA LEU A 19 -19.40 26.72 -17.79
C LEU A 19 -20.88 26.34 -17.56
N ASP A 20 -21.75 26.99 -18.32
CA ASP A 20 -23.21 26.84 -18.30
C ASP A 20 -23.63 25.37 -18.47
N LYS A 21 -24.00 24.74 -17.35
CA LYS A 21 -24.77 23.49 -17.34
C LYS A 21 -26.17 23.87 -16.90
N GLU A 22 -27.18 23.56 -17.71
CA GLU A 22 -28.58 23.76 -17.35
C GLU A 22 -28.86 23.15 -15.97
N THR A 23 -29.51 23.94 -15.11
CA THR A 23 -29.85 23.56 -13.74
C THR A 23 -30.85 22.41 -13.75
N ILE A 24 -30.41 21.24 -13.31
CA ILE A 24 -31.18 19.99 -13.29
C ILE A 24 -32.06 19.86 -12.02
N PHE A 25 -32.01 20.85 -11.12
CA PHE A 25 -32.72 20.85 -9.86
C PHE A 25 -33.90 21.82 -9.88
N ALA A 26 -35.03 21.40 -9.33
CA ALA A 26 -36.19 22.25 -9.15
C ALA A 26 -35.84 23.43 -8.22
N ALA A 27 -36.35 24.63 -8.54
CA ALA A 27 -36.16 25.80 -7.69
C ALA A 27 -36.79 25.56 -6.30
N GLU A 28 -36.03 25.92 -5.27
CA GLU A 28 -36.40 25.73 -3.87
C GLU A 28 -37.67 26.52 -3.55
N ALA A 29 -38.73 25.81 -3.13
CA ALA A 29 -39.93 26.44 -2.61
C ALA A 29 -39.60 27.06 -1.24
N GLU A 30 -39.81 28.37 -1.14
CA GLU A 30 -39.51 29.16 0.06
C GLU A 30 -40.18 28.63 1.34
N LYS A 31 -39.45 28.85 2.45
CA LYS A 31 -39.76 28.69 3.88
C LYS A 31 -39.52 27.30 4.48
N SER A 32 -38.25 27.00 4.73
CA SER A 32 -37.91 26.33 5.99
C SER A 32 -38.17 27.32 7.14
N LYS A 33 -39.27 27.11 7.87
CA LYS A 33 -39.34 27.66 9.23
C LYS A 33 -38.37 26.82 10.04
N ASP A 34 -37.34 27.43 10.62
CA ASP A 34 -36.48 26.73 11.56
C ASP A 34 -37.33 26.20 12.71
N ILE A 35 -37.58 24.89 12.71
CA ILE A 35 -38.29 24.20 13.80
C ILE A 35 -37.27 24.07 14.93
N VAL A 36 -37.21 25.09 15.79
CA VAL A 36 -36.42 25.03 17.02
C VAL A 36 -37.25 24.27 18.05
N VAL A 37 -36.82 23.05 18.37
CA VAL A 37 -37.43 22.23 19.42
C VAL A 37 -37.11 22.88 20.78
N PRO A 38 -38.12 23.19 21.62
CA PRO A 38 -37.90 23.83 22.90
C PRO A 38 -37.17 22.88 23.88
N GLU A 39 -36.20 23.39 24.65
CA GLU A 39 -35.32 22.61 25.54
C GLU A 39 -36.07 21.70 26.52
N LYS A 40 -37.24 22.13 27.00
CA LYS A 40 -38.11 21.33 27.89
C LYS A 40 -38.60 20.02 27.27
N GLU A 41 -38.67 19.93 25.94
CA GLU A 41 -39.03 18.70 25.22
C GLU A 41 -37.83 17.77 25.06
N LEU A 42 -36.61 18.31 25.03
CA LEU A 42 -35.37 17.51 25.01
C LEU A 42 -35.14 16.81 26.36
N GLU A 43 -35.39 17.51 27.47
CA GLU A 43 -35.14 16.99 28.81
C GLU A 43 -36.00 15.74 29.13
N GLY A 44 -37.22 15.66 28.60
CA GLY A 44 -38.12 14.51 28.75
C GLY A 44 -37.67 13.25 28.01
N VAL A 45 -37.01 13.39 26.84
CA VAL A 45 -36.58 12.25 26.01
C VAL A 45 -35.38 11.52 26.62
N PHE A 46 -34.46 12.28 27.23
CA PHE A 46 -33.26 11.72 27.85
C PHE A 46 -33.47 11.27 29.30
N SER A 47 -34.51 11.74 29.98
CA SER A 47 -34.84 11.33 31.35
C SER A 47 -35.34 9.88 31.45
N ASN A 48 -35.84 9.29 30.36
CA ASN A 48 -36.31 7.89 30.38
C ASN A 48 -35.17 6.85 30.35
N ALA A 49 -33.93 7.29 30.10
CA ALA A 49 -32.76 6.42 30.08
C ALA A 49 -32.18 6.13 31.47
N SER A 50 -32.53 6.90 32.51
CA SER A 50 -32.01 6.69 33.86
C SER A 50 -32.74 5.60 34.65
N ASN A 51 -33.87 5.09 34.14
CA ASN A 51 -34.68 4.05 34.79
C ASN A 51 -34.72 2.73 34.02
N ALA A 52 -34.03 2.67 32.87
CA ALA A 52 -33.68 1.40 32.27
C ALA A 52 -32.53 0.83 33.10
N GLN A 53 -32.79 -0.31 33.73
CA GLN A 53 -31.80 -1.13 34.39
C GLN A 53 -30.67 -1.42 33.38
N ASN A 54 -29.57 -0.65 33.45
CA ASN A 54 -28.29 -0.98 32.80
C ASN A 54 -27.66 -2.17 33.55
N GLU A 55 -28.43 -3.24 33.71
CA GLU A 55 -27.87 -4.53 34.08
C GLU A 55 -27.10 -5.01 32.86
N LEU A 56 -25.80 -5.25 33.03
CA LEU A 56 -24.99 -5.93 32.03
C LEU A 56 -25.73 -7.21 31.68
N LEU A 57 -26.15 -7.34 30.42
CA LEU A 57 -26.73 -8.57 29.94
C LEU A 57 -25.65 -9.65 30.07
N ASP A 58 -25.89 -10.64 30.93
CA ASP A 58 -24.99 -11.77 31.15
C ASP A 58 -25.15 -12.75 29.98
N ILE A 59 -24.63 -12.32 28.82
CA ILE A 59 -24.64 -13.10 27.59
C ILE A 59 -23.34 -13.90 27.59
N ASP A 60 -23.45 -15.18 27.93
CA ASP A 60 -22.34 -16.12 27.83
C ASP A 60 -22.17 -16.47 26.33
N ILE A 61 -21.25 -15.77 25.67
CA ILE A 61 -20.87 -16.06 24.29
C ILE A 61 -19.83 -17.18 24.36
N GLU A 62 -20.26 -18.43 24.13
CA GLU A 62 -19.33 -19.52 23.85
C GLU A 62 -18.63 -19.21 22.53
N ALA A 63 -17.47 -18.56 22.62
CA ALA A 63 -16.59 -18.38 21.49
C ALA A 63 -15.92 -19.73 21.22
N GLU A 64 -16.43 -20.47 20.24
CA GLU A 64 -15.69 -21.57 19.62
C GLU A 64 -14.51 -20.96 18.85
N TYR A 65 -13.42 -20.71 19.56
CA TYR A 65 -12.12 -20.59 18.92
C TYR A 65 -11.71 -22.00 18.54
N ASP A 66 -11.57 -22.27 17.25
CA ASP A 66 -10.96 -23.51 16.78
C ASP A 66 -9.48 -23.48 17.22
N THR A 67 -9.21 -23.97 18.44
CA THR A 67 -7.90 -23.89 19.08
C THR A 67 -6.85 -24.77 18.40
N ASP A 68 -7.24 -25.50 17.36
CA ASP A 68 -6.38 -26.40 16.61
C ASP A 68 -5.90 -25.84 15.26
N GLU A 69 -6.44 -24.70 14.79
CA GLU A 69 -5.76 -23.92 13.77
C GLU A 69 -4.64 -23.11 14.44
N LYS A 70 -3.47 -23.76 14.57
CA LYS A 70 -2.22 -23.00 14.39
C LYS A 70 -2.40 -22.15 13.13
N PRO A 71 -1.76 -20.97 12.99
CA PRO A 71 -1.60 -20.34 11.69
C PRO A 71 -0.77 -21.29 10.81
N GLY A 72 -1.44 -22.32 10.30
CA GLY A 72 -0.93 -23.30 9.39
C GLY A 72 -0.71 -22.54 8.12
N TRP A 73 0.49 -22.72 7.58
CA TRP A 73 0.75 -22.35 6.21
C TRP A 73 -0.35 -22.98 5.36
N ASP A 74 -1.14 -22.13 4.73
CA ASP A 74 -2.22 -22.56 3.87
C ASP A 74 -1.59 -23.32 2.69
N GLU A 75 -1.65 -24.65 2.75
CA GLU A 75 -1.05 -25.54 1.76
C GLU A 75 -1.63 -25.26 0.37
N GLU A 76 -2.90 -24.85 0.28
CA GLU A 76 -3.55 -24.47 -0.99
C GLU A 76 -3.00 -23.14 -1.52
N ALA A 77 -2.72 -22.17 -0.64
CA ALA A 77 -2.05 -20.93 -1.04
C ALA A 77 -0.62 -21.18 -1.53
N MET A 78 0.13 -22.08 -0.88
CA MET A 78 1.48 -22.47 -1.32
C MET A 78 1.48 -23.25 -2.63
N GLU A 79 0.53 -24.16 -2.83
CA GLU A 79 0.40 -24.92 -4.08
C GLU A 79 0.04 -23.98 -5.23
N LEU A 80 -0.84 -23.01 -5.01
CA LEU A 80 -1.16 -21.97 -5.99
C LEU A 80 0.03 -21.06 -6.29
N GLU A 81 0.78 -20.65 -5.26
CA GLU A 81 2.01 -19.86 -5.41
C GLU A 81 3.03 -20.64 -6.26
N LEU A 82 3.31 -21.88 -5.91
CA LEU A 82 4.25 -22.76 -6.61
C LEU A 82 3.79 -23.10 -8.05
N GLU A 83 2.49 -23.23 -8.30
CA GLU A 83 1.95 -23.38 -9.66
C GLU A 83 2.17 -22.08 -10.46
N LEU A 84 1.92 -20.92 -9.86
CA LEU A 84 2.13 -19.64 -10.51
C LEU A 84 3.62 -19.37 -10.76
N GLU A 85 4.51 -19.73 -9.83
CA GLU A 85 5.96 -19.63 -9.98
C GLU A 85 6.48 -20.47 -11.13
N GLN A 86 5.98 -21.70 -11.26
CA GLN A 86 6.32 -22.57 -12.38
C GLN A 86 5.80 -22.03 -13.71
N ALA A 87 4.63 -21.40 -13.72
CA ALA A 87 4.05 -20.80 -14.91
C ALA A 87 4.79 -19.51 -15.34
N LEU A 88 5.20 -18.67 -14.37
CA LEU A 88 5.88 -17.40 -14.59
C LEU A 88 7.40 -17.55 -14.74
N GLY A 89 7.98 -18.63 -14.23
CA GLY A 89 9.42 -18.88 -14.19
C GLY A 89 10.18 -18.03 -13.15
N HIS A 90 9.48 -17.44 -12.18
CA HIS A 90 10.05 -16.67 -11.08
C HIS A 90 9.16 -16.72 -9.82
N GLU A 91 9.71 -16.43 -8.64
CA GLU A 91 9.00 -16.37 -7.35
C GLU A 91 7.83 -15.36 -7.38
N VAL A 92 6.68 -15.69 -6.79
CA VAL A 92 5.46 -14.87 -6.90
C VAL A 92 5.29 -14.02 -5.65
N ASN A 93 6.02 -12.90 -5.61
CA ASN A 93 5.89 -11.95 -4.52
C ASN A 93 4.62 -11.08 -4.69
N TYR A 94 3.48 -11.56 -4.19
CA TYR A 94 2.16 -10.93 -4.39
C TYR A 94 2.03 -9.50 -3.82
N ALA A 95 2.86 -9.08 -2.87
CA ALA A 95 2.79 -7.74 -2.29
C ALA A 95 4.04 -7.34 -1.48
N ASP A 96 5.27 -7.52 -1.99
CA ASP A 96 6.44 -6.96 -1.27
C ASP A 96 6.45 -5.41 -1.27
N GLY A 97 5.58 -4.77 -2.05
CA GLY A 97 5.21 -3.36 -1.89
C GLY A 97 6.32 -2.36 -2.27
N VAL A 98 6.04 -1.51 -3.24
CA VAL A 98 6.80 -0.26 -3.45
C VAL A 98 5.94 0.90 -3.00
N THR A 99 6.55 1.87 -2.32
CA THR A 99 5.83 3.05 -1.85
C THR A 99 5.44 3.96 -3.01
N PHE A 100 4.49 4.87 -2.77
CA PHE A 100 4.16 5.87 -3.78
C PHE A 100 5.38 6.73 -4.12
N GLU A 101 6.19 7.06 -3.12
CA GLU A 101 7.42 7.83 -3.24
C GLU A 101 8.46 7.10 -4.11
N ASP A 102 8.62 5.78 -3.94
CA ASP A 102 9.52 4.97 -4.77
C ASP A 102 9.11 5.03 -6.26
N ILE A 103 7.81 4.98 -6.52
CA ILE A 103 7.24 5.07 -7.87
C ILE A 103 7.44 6.48 -8.44
N GLU A 104 7.18 7.51 -7.63
CA GLU A 104 7.36 8.91 -8.01
C GLU A 104 8.82 9.19 -8.36
N ASP A 105 9.76 8.74 -7.53
CA ASP A 105 11.18 8.94 -7.74
C ASP A 105 11.68 8.16 -8.95
N THR A 106 11.18 6.95 -9.18
CA THR A 106 11.42 6.19 -10.42
C THR A 106 10.94 6.96 -11.65
N MET A 107 9.76 7.60 -11.58
CA MET A 107 9.25 8.45 -12.67
C MET A 107 10.08 9.71 -12.88
N LYS A 108 10.63 10.32 -11.81
CA LYS A 108 11.59 11.43 -11.93
C LYS A 108 12.86 10.98 -12.64
N VAL A 109 13.39 9.80 -12.32
CA VAL A 109 14.57 9.23 -12.98
C VAL A 109 14.30 8.93 -14.45
N LEU A 110 13.12 8.40 -14.80
CA LEU A 110 12.72 8.20 -16.20
C LEU A 110 12.62 9.52 -16.98
N SER A 111 12.22 10.59 -16.30
CA SER A 111 12.10 11.93 -16.90
C SER A 111 13.44 12.68 -16.96
N ASN A 112 14.45 12.28 -16.19
CA ASN A 112 15.73 12.95 -16.06
C ASN A 112 16.92 12.07 -16.47
N ASP A 113 17.54 12.39 -17.60
CA ASP A 113 18.69 11.64 -18.13
C ASP A 113 19.98 11.80 -17.32
N ASN A 114 20.06 12.77 -16.41
CA ASN A 114 21.25 13.05 -15.60
C ASN A 114 21.13 12.59 -14.14
N SER A 115 20.30 11.57 -13.90
CA SER A 115 20.14 10.99 -12.55
C SER A 115 21.43 10.30 -12.10
N GLY A 116 21.72 10.38 -10.80
CA GLY A 116 22.90 9.78 -10.18
C GLY A 116 22.88 8.26 -10.19
N SER A 117 24.05 7.65 -10.00
CA SER A 117 24.21 6.19 -9.99
C SER A 117 23.36 5.47 -8.92
N GLU A 118 23.06 6.13 -7.80
CA GLU A 118 22.24 5.53 -6.75
C GLU A 118 20.76 5.57 -7.09
N GLU A 119 20.29 6.71 -7.58
CA GLU A 119 18.92 6.91 -8.07
C GLU A 119 18.60 5.96 -9.22
N GLN A 120 19.55 5.73 -10.14
CA GLN A 120 19.42 4.76 -11.21
C GLN A 120 19.33 3.31 -10.71
N ASP A 121 20.06 2.97 -9.65
CA ASP A 121 20.01 1.64 -9.05
C ASP A 121 18.67 1.40 -8.35
N GLN A 122 18.23 2.37 -7.53
CA GLN A 122 16.94 2.30 -6.82
C GLN A 122 15.76 2.27 -7.80
N ALA A 123 15.81 3.08 -8.87
CA ALA A 123 14.80 3.02 -9.92
C ALA A 123 14.78 1.66 -10.63
N GLY A 124 15.94 1.07 -10.90
CA GLY A 124 16.04 -0.27 -11.48
C GLY A 124 15.50 -1.36 -10.54
N GLU A 125 15.76 -1.25 -9.24
CA GLU A 125 15.21 -2.14 -8.21
C GLU A 125 13.68 -2.08 -8.17
N VAL A 126 13.12 -0.87 -8.09
CA VAL A 126 11.68 -0.64 -8.10
C VAL A 126 11.05 -1.24 -9.36
N LEU A 127 11.64 -0.98 -10.54
CA LEU A 127 11.18 -1.52 -11.82
C LEU A 127 11.20 -3.06 -11.85
N CYS A 128 12.19 -3.72 -11.23
CA CYS A 128 12.20 -5.18 -11.07
C CYS A 128 11.03 -5.66 -10.22
N ARG A 129 10.75 -4.98 -9.10
CA ARG A 129 9.68 -5.36 -8.15
C ARG A 129 8.29 -5.20 -8.76
N ILE A 130 8.09 -4.19 -9.63
CA ILE A 130 6.78 -3.92 -10.26
C ILE A 130 6.62 -4.50 -11.67
N GLN A 131 7.59 -5.27 -12.19
CA GLN A 131 7.61 -5.67 -13.61
C GLN A 131 6.35 -6.41 -14.08
N SER A 132 5.68 -7.12 -13.17
CA SER A 132 4.46 -7.90 -13.44
C SER A 132 3.18 -7.09 -13.22
N SER A 133 3.26 -5.79 -12.90
CA SER A 133 2.11 -4.92 -12.67
C SER A 133 1.66 -4.17 -13.92
N ASP A 134 0.37 -3.85 -14.00
CA ASP A 134 -0.17 -2.98 -15.04
C ASP A 134 0.45 -1.58 -15.03
N MET A 135 0.84 -1.10 -13.86
CA MET A 135 1.51 0.19 -13.69
C MET A 135 2.85 0.23 -14.41
N PHE A 136 3.64 -0.86 -14.38
CA PHE A 136 4.87 -0.96 -15.15
C PHE A 136 4.60 -0.81 -16.65
N GLY A 137 3.55 -1.47 -17.15
CA GLY A 137 3.11 -1.31 -18.55
C GLY A 137 2.78 0.14 -18.89
N GLN A 138 2.04 0.83 -18.02
CA GLN A 138 1.72 2.26 -18.20
C GLN A 138 2.96 3.15 -18.18
N MET A 139 3.93 2.91 -17.28
CA MET A 139 5.18 3.65 -17.22
C MET A 139 5.99 3.51 -18.51
N VAL A 140 6.11 2.30 -19.04
CA VAL A 140 6.82 2.02 -20.30
C VAL A 140 6.15 2.69 -21.48
N LEU A 141 4.81 2.73 -21.52
CA LEU A 141 4.02 3.30 -22.62
C LEU A 141 3.82 4.82 -22.53
N SER A 142 4.10 5.45 -21.38
CA SER A 142 3.88 6.88 -21.18
C SER A 142 4.76 7.78 -22.05
N SER A 143 5.87 7.28 -22.61
CA SER A 143 6.65 7.97 -23.64
C SER A 143 7.36 6.97 -24.56
N ASP A 144 7.59 7.36 -25.82
CA ASP A 144 8.32 6.56 -26.81
C ASP A 144 9.76 6.23 -26.37
N THR A 145 10.32 7.03 -25.45
CA THR A 145 11.69 6.84 -24.95
C THR A 145 11.76 5.96 -23.69
N ASN A 146 10.66 5.82 -22.95
CA ASN A 146 10.65 5.16 -21.65
C ASN A 146 11.01 3.68 -21.76
N GLY A 147 10.57 2.97 -22.80
CA GLY A 147 10.95 1.57 -22.98
C GLY A 147 12.45 1.34 -23.09
N ALA A 148 13.20 2.26 -23.70
CA ALA A 148 14.67 2.18 -23.74
C ALA A 148 15.30 2.51 -22.38
N LYS A 149 14.77 3.53 -21.68
CA LYS A 149 15.26 3.94 -20.35
C LYS A 149 15.02 2.86 -19.30
N VAL A 150 13.82 2.27 -19.25
CA VAL A 150 13.47 1.16 -18.35
C VAL A 150 14.42 -0.01 -18.55
N LYS A 151 14.69 -0.41 -19.81
CA LYS A 151 15.66 -1.46 -20.12
C LYS A 151 17.06 -1.13 -19.60
N SER A 152 17.50 0.12 -19.75
CA SER A 152 18.80 0.58 -19.25
C SER A 152 18.89 0.52 -17.73
N LEU A 153 17.84 0.95 -17.02
CA LEU A 153 17.79 0.94 -15.55
C LEU A 153 17.76 -0.48 -14.99
N LEU A 154 16.97 -1.37 -15.58
CA LEU A 154 16.96 -2.80 -15.21
C LEU A 154 18.36 -3.43 -15.41
N ALA A 155 18.99 -3.19 -16.56
CA ALA A 155 20.33 -3.70 -16.82
C ALA A 155 21.38 -3.13 -15.84
N PHE A 156 21.26 -1.85 -15.51
CA PHE A 156 22.14 -1.18 -14.56
C PHE A 156 22.04 -1.80 -13.15
N HIS A 157 20.82 -1.95 -12.63
CA HIS A 157 20.57 -2.58 -11.33
C HIS A 157 21.07 -4.03 -11.28
N MET A 158 20.77 -4.82 -12.31
CA MET A 158 21.21 -6.22 -12.41
C MET A 158 22.73 -6.35 -12.44
N ALA A 159 23.43 -5.44 -13.12
CA ALA A 159 24.89 -5.41 -13.11
C ALA A 159 25.46 -5.13 -11.72
N LYS A 160 24.87 -4.16 -10.99
CA LYS A 160 25.29 -3.81 -9.63
C LYS A 160 24.94 -4.91 -8.62
N PHE A 161 23.79 -5.55 -8.75
CA PHE A 161 23.39 -6.72 -7.97
C PHE A 161 24.35 -7.91 -8.16
N ASN A 162 24.64 -8.29 -9.41
CA ASN A 162 25.57 -9.37 -9.71
C ASN A 162 26.99 -9.09 -9.19
N LYS A 163 27.44 -7.83 -9.30
CA LYS A 163 28.72 -7.42 -8.73
C LYS A 163 28.76 -7.64 -7.21
N ARG A 164 27.72 -7.20 -6.49
CA ARG A 164 27.59 -7.41 -5.02
C ARG A 164 27.63 -8.89 -4.66
N ASN A 165 26.92 -9.75 -5.41
CA ASN A 165 26.88 -11.19 -5.14
C ASN A 165 28.21 -11.89 -5.41
N ASN A 166 28.93 -11.48 -6.46
CA ASN A 166 30.25 -12.03 -6.78
C ASN A 166 31.34 -11.53 -5.81
N GLU A 167 31.20 -10.32 -5.26
CA GLU A 167 32.11 -9.76 -4.26
C GLU A 167 31.84 -10.30 -2.83
N SER A 168 30.59 -10.67 -2.54
CA SER A 168 30.15 -11.28 -1.27
C SER A 168 30.41 -12.79 -1.20
N GLY A 169 31.32 -13.33 -2.03
CA GLY A 169 31.67 -14.75 -2.04
C GLY A 169 31.88 -15.29 -0.62
N VAL A 170 30.86 -15.98 -0.11
CA VAL A 170 30.98 -16.86 1.05
C VAL A 170 32.11 -17.82 0.69
N PRO A 171 33.17 -17.97 1.52
CA PRO A 171 34.18 -18.97 1.25
C PRO A 171 33.47 -20.32 1.15
N GLU A 172 33.64 -20.97 0.00
CA GLU A 172 33.16 -22.31 -0.34
C GLU A 172 33.30 -23.24 0.87
N SER A 173 32.27 -23.34 1.71
CA SER A 173 32.25 -24.23 2.85
C SER A 173 32.06 -25.64 2.31
N GLY A 174 33.12 -26.46 2.38
CA GLY A 174 32.97 -27.90 2.25
C GLY A 174 33.78 -28.59 1.16
N LYS A 175 35.05 -28.22 0.94
CA LYS A 175 36.04 -29.25 0.58
C LYS A 175 36.54 -29.88 1.87
N HIS A 176 35.74 -30.77 2.46
CA HIS A 176 36.26 -31.68 3.47
C HIS A 176 37.21 -32.64 2.75
N ASP A 177 38.50 -32.45 2.96
CA ASP A 177 39.51 -33.39 2.51
C ASP A 177 39.37 -34.69 3.30
N LEU A 178 38.66 -35.67 2.74
CA LEU A 178 38.47 -36.99 3.32
C LEU A 178 39.71 -37.90 3.16
N THR A 179 40.78 -37.42 2.53
CA THR A 179 41.99 -38.23 2.31
C THR A 179 42.72 -38.58 3.61
N GLY A 180 42.42 -37.90 4.73
CA GLY A 180 42.95 -38.22 6.05
C GLY A 180 42.20 -39.30 6.83
N PHE A 181 41.02 -39.76 6.39
CA PHE A 181 40.22 -40.74 7.16
C PHE A 181 40.54 -42.20 6.81
N LEU A 182 41.29 -42.44 5.73
CA LEU A 182 41.59 -43.79 5.22
C LEU A 182 43.04 -44.24 5.43
N SER A 183 43.78 -43.61 6.35
CA SER A 183 45.17 -43.99 6.65
C SER A 183 45.36 -44.52 8.07
#